data_AF-A0A485MXZ2-F1
#
_entry.id   AF-A0A485MXZ2-F1
#
_cell.length_a   1.000
_cell.length_b   1.000
_cell.length_c   1.000
_cell.angle_alpha   90.00
_cell.angle_beta   90.00
_cell.angle_gamma   90.00
#
_symmetry.space_group_name_H-M   'P 1'
#
loop_
_entity.id
_entity.type
_entity.pdbx_description
1 polymer ?
#
loop_
_entity_poly.entity_id
_entity_poly.type
_entity_poly.pdbx_seq_one_letter_code
_entity_poly.pdbx_strand_id
1 'polypeptide(L)' 'MGKMHLATWYMQFDDDEERAIHNFVEVLKEYFHNVCELDLVFNFYNVYTVVDKVFPAGKIPETSQQMVKQLQMLHSLG' A
#
# COMPACT_ATOMS: atom_id res chain seq x y z
N MET A 1 -16.08 24.23 -17.85
CA MET A 1 -14.78 23.53 -17.98
C MET A 1 -14.23 23.27 -16.59
N GLY A 2 -14.61 22.14 -15.99
CA GLY A 2 -14.30 21.78 -14.59
C GLY A 2 -13.11 20.84 -14.51
N LYS A 3 -11.90 21.39 -14.52
CA LYS A 3 -10.68 20.73 -14.08
C LYS A 3 -10.30 21.48 -12.80
N MET A 4 -10.11 20.92 -11.61
CA MET A 4 -9.58 19.61 -11.25
C MET A 4 -9.71 19.50 -9.72
N HIS A 5 -10.83 19.01 -9.19
CA HIS A 5 -10.96 18.81 -7.73
C HIS A 5 -9.91 17.81 -7.22
N LEU A 6 -9.51 16.82 -8.03
CA LEU A 6 -8.51 15.83 -7.66
C LEU A 6 -7.12 16.41 -7.36
N ALA A 7 -6.67 17.46 -8.05
CA ALA A 7 -5.36 18.05 -7.76
C ALA A 7 -5.33 18.77 -6.42
N THR A 8 -6.46 19.33 -5.98
CA THR A 8 -6.54 19.95 -4.65
C THR A 8 -6.43 18.90 -3.53
N TRP A 9 -6.96 17.69 -3.76
CA TRP A 9 -6.83 16.57 -2.82
C TRP A 9 -5.45 15.91 -2.89
N TYR A 10 -4.84 15.83 -4.08
CA TYR A 10 -3.46 15.38 -4.24
C TYR A 10 -2.45 16.34 -3.61
N MET A 11 -2.69 17.65 -3.65
CA MET A 11 -1.85 18.65 -2.97
C MET A 11 -1.92 18.60 -1.43
N GLN A 12 -2.81 17.80 -0.83
CA GLN A 12 -2.91 17.65 0.62
C GLN A 12 -2.04 16.53 1.18
N PHE A 13 -1.57 15.61 0.33
CA PHE A 13 -0.66 14.55 0.73
C PHE A 13 0.77 14.98 0.43
N ASP A 14 1.68 14.72 1.36
CA ASP A 14 3.11 14.90 1.10
C ASP A 14 3.58 13.87 0.03
N ASP A 15 4.61 14.20 -0.76
CA ASP A 15 5.14 13.33 -1.83
C ASP A 15 5.48 11.89 -1.33
N ASP A 16 5.83 11.78 -0.05
CA ASP A 16 6.11 10.51 0.61
C ASP A 16 4.84 9.69 0.90
N GLU A 17 3.71 10.32 1.19
CA GLU A 17 2.42 9.67 1.43
C GLU A 17 1.81 9.15 0.13
N GLU A 18 1.89 9.92 -0.97
CA GLU A 18 1.45 9.44 -2.29
C GLU A 18 2.22 8.18 -2.70
N ARG A 19 3.56 8.21 -2.54
CA ARG A 19 4.43 7.08 -2.84
C ARG A 19 4.14 5.87 -1.95
N ALA A 20 3.82 6.09 -0.68
CA ALA A 20 3.44 5.04 0.26
C ALA A 20 2.16 4.31 -0.18
N ILE A 21 1.13 5.06 -0.59
CA ILE A 21 -0.14 4.52 -1.08
C ILE A 21 0.10 3.71 -2.37
N HIS A 22 0.88 4.26 -3.31
CA HIS A 22 1.21 3.55 -4.55
C HIS A 22 1.90 2.21 -4.28
N ASN A 23 2.94 2.21 -3.44
CA ASN A 23 3.67 1.00 -3.10
C ASN A 23 2.79 -0.02 -2.35
N PHE A 24 1.90 0.44 -1.48
CA PHE A 24 0.95 -0.43 -0.78
C PHE A 24 -0.01 -1.13 -1.74
N VAL A 25 -0.52 -0.42 -2.76
CA VAL A 25 -1.39 -1.01 -3.79
C VAL A 25 -0.64 -2.06 -4.60
N GLU A 26 0.62 -1.81 -4.96
CA GLU A 26 1.45 -2.80 -5.67
C GLU A 26 1.70 -4.05 -4.82
N VAL A 27 1.94 -3.88 -3.52
CA VAL A 27 2.06 -5.03 -2.59
C VAL A 27 0.80 -5.87 -2.55
N LEU A 28 -0.38 -5.22 -2.47
CA LEU A 28 -1.65 -5.94 -2.46
C LEU A 28 -1.89 -6.68 -3.78
N LYS A 29 -1.53 -6.08 -4.92
CA LYS A 29 -1.64 -6.74 -6.22
C LYS A 29 -0.76 -7.99 -6.31
N GLU A 30 0.47 -7.91 -5.80
CA GLU A 30 1.42 -9.04 -5.81
C GLU A 30 0.98 -10.14 -4.84
N TYR A 31 0.56 -9.76 -3.62
CA TYR A 31 0.14 -10.70 -2.58
C TYR A 31 -1.16 -11.47 -2.94
N PHE A 32 -2.14 -10.80 -3.55
CA PHE A 32 -3.43 -11.43 -3.91
C PHE A 32 -3.48 -11.92 -5.37
N HIS A 33 -2.40 -11.79 -6.14
CA HIS A 33 -2.34 -12.16 -7.56
C HIS A 33 -3.52 -11.60 -8.38
N ASN A 34 -3.60 -10.26 -8.45
CA ASN A 34 -4.64 -9.48 -9.15
C ASN A 34 -5.90 -9.23 -8.28
N VAL A 35 -5.78 -8.28 -7.35
CA VAL A 35 -6.77 -7.94 -6.33
C VAL A 35 -7.96 -7.12 -6.86
N CYS A 36 -9.18 -7.43 -6.42
CA CYS A 36 -10.36 -6.57 -6.55
C CYS A 36 -10.88 -6.08 -5.18
N GLU A 37 -11.83 -5.14 -5.15
CA GLU A 37 -12.36 -4.60 -3.88
C GLU A 37 -12.95 -5.71 -2.98
N LEU A 38 -13.57 -6.71 -3.60
CA LEU A 38 -14.23 -7.80 -2.90
C LEU A 38 -13.21 -8.66 -2.16
N ASP A 39 -12.04 -8.88 -2.75
CA ASP A 39 -10.95 -9.64 -2.13
C ASP A 39 -10.44 -8.96 -0.86
N LEU A 40 -10.40 -7.62 -0.84
CA LEU A 40 -10.01 -6.86 0.34
C LEU A 40 -11.02 -7.03 1.48
N VAL A 41 -12.32 -7.03 1.15
CA VAL A 41 -13.40 -7.21 2.13
C VAL A 41 -13.40 -8.64 2.68
N PHE A 42 -13.26 -9.65 1.81
CA PHE A 42 -13.29 -11.05 2.21
C PHE A 42 -12.02 -11.50 2.92
N ASN A 43 -10.86 -10.92 2.59
CA ASN A 43 -9.57 -11.26 3.20
C ASN A 43 -9.04 -10.14 4.11
N PHE A 44 -9.92 -9.40 4.78
CA PHE A 44 -9.53 -8.24 5.60
C PHE A 44 -8.44 -8.56 6.62
N TYR A 45 -8.42 -9.78 7.19
CA TYR A 45 -7.36 -10.23 8.11
C TYR A 45 -5.97 -10.28 7.45
N ASN A 46 -5.90 -10.73 6.21
CA ASN A 46 -4.66 -10.75 5.43
C ASN A 46 -4.26 -9.33 5.04
N VAL A 47 -5.22 -8.47 4.70
CA VAL A 47 -4.96 -7.05 4.44
C VAL A 47 -4.35 -6.36 5.66
N TYR A 48 -4.88 -6.58 6.87
CA TYR A 48 -4.28 -6.06 8.11
C TYR A 48 -2.85 -6.56 8.30
N THR A 49 -2.59 -7.84 8.02
CA THR A 49 -1.24 -8.40 8.09
C THR A 49 -0.29 -7.71 7.10
N VAL A 50 -0.75 -7.46 5.87
CA VAL A 50 0.04 -6.71 4.87
C VAL A 50 0.32 -5.30 5.36
N VAL A 51 -0.68 -4.58 5.88
CA VAL A 51 -0.53 -3.23 6.44
C VAL A 51 0.51 -3.20 7.56
N ASP A 52 0.43 -4.11 8.54
CA ASP A 52 1.36 -4.15 9.67
C ASP A 52 2.80 -4.43 9.25
N LYS A 53 2.99 -5.22 8.18
CA LYS A 53 4.32 -5.51 7.64
C LYS A 53 4.88 -4.36 6.84
N VAL A 54 4.06 -3.70 6.03
CA VAL A 54 4.45 -2.58 5.17
C VAL A 54 4.67 -1.30 6.00
N PHE A 55 3.83 -1.04 6.98
CA PHE A 55 3.84 0.15 7.83
C PHE A 55 4.09 -0.20 9.30
N PRO A 56 5.30 -0.68 9.64
CA PRO A 56 5.62 -1.08 11.00
C PRO A 56 5.51 0.12 11.94
N ALA A 57 4.71 -0.03 13.00
CA ALA A 57 4.37 1.03 13.94
C ALA A 57 3.79 2.30 13.26
N GLY A 58 3.07 2.12 12.14
CA GLY A 58 2.42 3.20 11.41
C GLY A 58 3.38 4.14 10.67
N LYS A 59 4.65 3.75 10.48
CA LYS A 59 5.66 4.56 9.80
C LYS A 59 5.75 4.22 8.32
N ILE A 60 5.86 5.25 7.50
CA ILE A 60 6.18 5.10 6.07
C ILE A 60 7.66 4.68 5.94
N PRO A 61 7.99 3.68 5.12
CA PRO A 61 9.37 3.31 4.85
C PRO A 61 10.17 4.47 4.27
N GLU A 62 11.34 4.73 4.84
CA GLU A 62 12.23 5.82 4.42
C GLU A 62 12.84 5.55 3.03
N THR A 63 12.90 4.27 2.61
CA THR A 63 13.51 3.85 1.34
C THR A 63 12.70 2.77 0.63
N SER A 64 12.79 2.74 -0.71
CA SER A 64 12.19 1.67 -1.53
C SER A 64 12.76 0.28 -1.22
N GLN A 65 14.02 0.17 -0.80
CA GLN A 65 14.65 -1.09 -0.40
C GLN A 65 13.98 -1.73 0.82
N GLN A 66 13.53 -0.92 1.79
CA GLN A 66 12.79 -1.42 2.95
C GLN A 66 11.44 -2.01 2.53
N MET A 67 10.76 -1.38 1.57
CA MET A 67 9.51 -1.88 1.00
C MET A 67 9.68 -3.25 0.33
N VAL A 68 10.71 -3.41 -0.50
CA VAL A 68 11.04 -4.71 -1.15
C VAL A 68 11.35 -5.78 -0.11
N LYS A 69 12.06 -5.43 0.96
CA LYS A 69 12.35 -6.36 2.05
C LYS A 69 11.08 -6.81 2.77
N GLN A 70 10.12 -5.91 2.99
CA GLN A 70 8.83 -6.25 3.60
C GLN A 70 7.98 -7.15 2.69
N LEU A 71 8.01 -6.90 1.38
CA LEU A 71 7.40 -7.77 0.37
C LEU A 71 7.97 -9.19 0.40
N GLN A 72 9.30 -9.32 0.40
CA GLN A 72 9.98 -10.62 0.51
C GLN A 72 9.62 -11.35 1.81
N MET A 73 9.51 -10.62 2.93
CA MET A 73 9.07 -11.19 4.19
C MET A 73 7.62 -11.68 4.13
N LEU A 74 6.72 -10.94 3.49
CA LEU A 74 5.33 -11.37 3.28
C LEU A 74 5.26 -12.67 2.47
N HIS A 75 6.08 -12.82 1.42
CA HIS A 75 6.14 -14.05 0.63
C HIS A 75 6.70 -15.25 1.40
N SER A 76 7.53 -15.03 2.41
CA SER A 76 8.08 -16.13 3.23
C SER A 76 7.09 -16.71 4.26
N LEU A 77 5.93 -16.08 4.44
CA LEU A 77 4.91 -16.45 5.42
C LEU A 77 3.66 -17.10 4.81
N GLY A 78 3.53 -17.12 3.47
CA GLY A 78 2.51 -17.86 2.72
C GLY A 78 3.05 -19.18 2.20
#